data_AF-A0A2U8FB22-F1
#
_entry.id   AF-A0A2U8FB22-F1
#
_cell.length_a   1.000
_cell.length_b   1.000
_cell.length_c   1.000
_cell.angle_alpha   90.00
_cell.angle_beta   90.00
_cell.angle_gamma   90.00
#
_symmetry.space_group_name_H-M   'P 1'
#
loop_
_entity.id
_entity.type
_entity.pdbx_description
1 polymer ?
#
loop_
_entity_poly.entity_id
_entity_poly.type
_entity_poly.pdbx_seq_one_letter_code
_entity_poly.pdbx_strand_id
1 'polypeptide(L)'
;MLKYGLIVVLLGFLLFLLLQLLASYNIISAKGKIFIAGFLVVIAMGIGVFTIIQDKSDDKLTSLAQIFLQGKNLECQIGAKTLEANSEIFNFVSGTLTLVGKENTPYFRMVVPLKDCVFNNVD
;
A
#
# COMPACT_ATOMS: atom_id res chain seq x y z
N MET A 1 15.53 3.78 5.55
CA MET A 1 15.19 5.22 5.75
C MET A 1 16.18 6.18 5.10
N LEU A 2 17.50 6.10 5.36
CA LEU A 2 18.51 7.06 4.82
C LEU A 2 18.55 7.15 3.28
N LYS A 3 18.42 6.02 2.57
CA LYS A 3 18.41 5.98 1.08
C LYS A 3 17.22 6.72 0.46
N TYR A 4 16.03 6.62 1.07
CA TYR A 4 14.84 7.31 0.60
C TYR A 4 14.91 8.81 0.86
N GLY A 5 15.53 9.23 1.98
CA GLY A 5 15.78 10.65 2.27
C GLY A 5 16.69 11.30 1.21
N LEU A 6 17.74 10.60 0.78
CA LEU A 6 18.67 11.09 -0.25
C LEU A 6 17.96 11.25 -1.62
N ILE A 7 17.09 10.31 -1.98
CA ILE A 7 16.29 10.38 -3.21
C ILE A 7 15.33 11.59 -3.18
N VAL A 8 14.66 11.83 -2.06
CA VAL A 8 13.73 12.97 -1.91
C VAL A 8 14.47 14.31 -2.02
N VAL A 9 15.64 14.43 -1.40
CA VAL A 9 16.48 15.64 -1.49
C VAL A 9 16.95 15.87 -2.93
N LEU A 10 17.40 14.82 -3.62
CA LEU A 10 17.87 14.93 -5.01
C LEU A 10 16.74 15.33 -5.96
N LEU A 11 15.54 14.76 -5.77
CA LEU A 11 14.36 15.09 -6.55
C LEU A 11 13.91 16.54 -6.33
N GLY A 12 13.93 17.00 -5.07
CA GLY A 12 13.63 18.39 -4.72
C GLY A 12 14.62 19.39 -5.35
N PHE A 13 15.91 19.06 -5.35
CA PHE A 13 16.94 19.88 -5.99
C PHE A 13 16.77 19.97 -7.52
N LEU A 14 16.43 18.86 -8.16
CA LEU A 14 16.12 18.81 -9.59
C LEU A 14 14.89 19.66 -9.96
N LEU A 15 13.81 19.57 -9.17
CA LEU A 15 12.62 20.41 -9.35
C LEU A 15 12.92 21.89 -9.16
N PHE A 16 13.76 22.23 -8.17
CA PHE A 16 14.20 23.61 -7.94
C PHE A 16 14.98 24.18 -9.14
N LEU A 17 15.95 23.42 -9.66
CA LEU A 17 16.71 23.82 -10.86
C LEU A 17 15.81 23.99 -12.08
N LEU A 18 14.86 23.07 -12.30
CA LEU A 18 13.87 23.18 -13.37
C LEU A 18 13.05 24.47 -13.25
N LEU A 19 12.55 24.79 -12.05
CA LEU A 19 11.80 26.02 -11.80
C LEU A 19 12.64 27.27 -12.07
N GLN A 20 13.93 27.26 -11.70
CA GLN A 20 14.84 28.38 -11.91
C GLN A 20 15.15 28.58 -13.41
N LEU A 21 15.32 27.48 -14.15
CA LEU A 21 15.54 27.50 -15.60
C LEU A 21 14.29 27.99 -16.36
N LEU A 22 13.11 27.50 -15.99
CA LEU A 22 11.82 27.96 -16.49
C LEU A 22 11.56 29.43 -16.17
N ALA A 23 11.99 29.89 -14.98
CA ALA A 23 11.88 31.28 -14.59
C ALA A 23 12.81 32.21 -15.41
N SER A 24 14.03 31.76 -15.72
CA SER A 24 15.02 32.52 -16.48
C SER A 24 14.67 32.66 -17.96
N TYR A 25 13.99 31.68 -18.56
CA TYR A 25 13.64 31.72 -19.98
C TYR A 25 12.39 32.54 -20.31
N ASN A 26 11.68 33.08 -19.30
CA ASN A 26 10.45 33.87 -19.44
C ASN A 26 9.35 33.23 -20.32
N ILE A 27 9.43 31.92 -20.57
CA ILE A 27 8.48 31.12 -21.38
C ILE A 27 7.10 31.05 -20.69
N ILE A 28 7.06 31.26 -19.36
CA ILE A 28 5.85 31.18 -18.53
C ILE A 28 5.54 32.56 -17.95
N SER A 29 4.34 33.07 -18.25
CA SER A 29 3.82 34.31 -17.67
C SER A 29 3.72 34.21 -16.13
N ALA A 30 3.81 35.33 -15.41
CA ALA A 30 3.73 35.35 -13.94
C ALA A 30 2.49 34.61 -13.38
N LYS A 31 1.38 34.63 -14.12
CA LYS A 31 0.14 33.89 -13.79
C LYS A 31 0.30 32.37 -13.95
N GLY A 32 1.03 31.93 -14.96
CA GLY A 32 1.34 30.51 -15.19
C GLY A 32 2.26 29.91 -14.12
N LYS A 33 3.20 30.70 -13.57
CA LYS A 33 4.07 30.25 -12.47
C LYS A 33 3.26 29.93 -11.22
N ILE A 34 2.30 30.78 -10.86
CA ILE A 34 1.42 30.59 -9.70
C ILE A 34 0.50 29.37 -9.91
N PHE A 35 -0.03 29.20 -11.13
CA PHE A 35 -0.87 28.05 -11.45
C PHE A 35 -0.11 26.73 -11.31
N ILE A 36 1.10 26.65 -11.86
CA ILE A 36 1.94 25.44 -11.77
C ILE A 36 2.37 25.17 -10.33
N ALA A 37 2.76 26.21 -9.58
CA ALA A 37 3.11 26.07 -8.17
C ALA A 37 1.91 25.54 -7.36
N GLY A 38 0.72 26.12 -7.56
CA GLY A 38 -0.51 25.65 -6.92
C GLY A 38 -0.84 24.20 -7.28
N PHE A 39 -0.72 23.84 -8.56
CA PHE A 39 -0.98 22.47 -9.03
C PHE A 39 -0.02 21.45 -8.41
N LEU A 40 1.28 21.77 -8.34
CA LEU A 40 2.28 20.91 -7.70
C LEU A 40 2.00 20.73 -6.21
N VAL A 41 1.55 21.78 -5.51
CA VAL A 41 1.17 21.72 -4.10
C VAL A 41 -0.04 20.78 -3.90
N VAL A 42 -1.04 20.84 -4.78
CA VAL A 42 -2.20 19.92 -4.72
C VAL A 42 -1.76 18.47 -4.92
N ILE A 43 -0.88 18.20 -5.89
CA ILE A 43 -0.32 16.85 -6.11
C ILE A 43 0.44 16.37 -4.87
N ALA A 44 1.32 17.21 -4.32
CA ALA A 44 2.12 16.86 -3.15
C ALA A 44 1.24 16.53 -1.93
N MET A 45 0.17 17.31 -1.70
CA MET A 45 -0.82 17.00 -0.67
C MET A 45 -1.55 15.68 -0.94
N GLY A 46 -1.96 15.43 -2.19
CA GLY A 46 -2.63 14.18 -2.58
C GLY A 46 -1.76 12.95 -2.33
N ILE A 47 -0.47 13.02 -2.68
CA ILE A 47 0.51 11.96 -2.40
C ILE A 47 0.64 11.76 -0.89
N GLY A 48 0.82 12.84 -0.11
CA GLY A 48 0.97 12.74 1.35
C GLY A 48 -0.23 12.06 2.02
N VAL A 49 -1.46 12.46 1.67
CA VAL A 49 -2.67 11.84 2.21
C VAL A 49 -2.78 10.37 1.79
N PHE A 50 -2.52 10.07 0.52
CA PHE A 50 -2.57 8.69 0.02
C PHE A 50 -1.56 7.78 0.73
N THR A 51 -0.32 8.26 0.94
CA THR A 51 0.71 7.52 1.67
C THR A 51 0.28 7.20 3.10
N ILE A 52 -0.31 8.15 3.83
CA ILE A 52 -0.78 7.89 5.22
C ILE A 52 -1.86 6.80 5.26
N ILE A 53 -2.75 6.77 4.27
CA ILE A 53 -3.81 5.75 4.18
C ILE A 53 -3.22 4.37 3.82
N GLN A 54 -2.23 4.35 2.92
CA GLN A 54 -1.53 3.14 2.51
C GLN A 54 -0.75 2.51 3.67
N ASP A 55 -0.01 3.31 4.43
CA ASP A 55 0.79 2.85 5.58
C ASP A 55 -0.06 2.10 6.61
N LYS A 56 -1.23 2.65 6.96
CA LYS A 56 -2.19 1.99 7.86
C LYS A 56 -2.73 0.66 7.31
N SER A 57 -2.91 0.58 5.99
CA SER A 57 -3.40 -0.65 5.36
C SER A 57 -2.32 -1.73 5.35
N ASP A 58 -1.07 -1.33 5.09
CA ASP A 58 0.08 -2.24 5.07
C ASP A 58 0.40 -2.79 6.47
N ASP A 59 0.31 -1.96 7.51
CA ASP A 59 0.43 -2.39 8.91
C ASP A 59 -0.63 -3.43 9.28
N LYS A 60 -1.89 -3.20 8.87
CA LYS A 60 -2.98 -4.14 9.12
C LYS A 60 -2.72 -5.50 8.45
N LEU A 61 -2.29 -5.49 7.19
CA LEU A 61 -1.98 -6.71 6.45
C LEU A 61 -0.79 -7.46 7.05
N THR A 62 0.24 -6.72 7.46
CA THR A 62 1.41 -7.29 8.13
C THR A 62 1.03 -7.95 9.44
N SER A 63 0.15 -7.31 10.24
CA SER A 63 -0.38 -7.88 11.48
C SER A 63 -1.19 -9.16 11.23
N LEU A 64 -2.11 -9.16 10.26
CA LEU A 64 -2.87 -10.36 9.88
C LEU A 64 -1.97 -11.50 9.41
N ALA A 65 -0.90 -11.18 8.65
CA ALA A 65 0.06 -12.17 8.20
C ALA A 65 0.80 -12.80 9.38
N GLN A 66 1.24 -11.98 10.34
CA GLN A 66 1.88 -12.46 11.56
C GLN A 66 0.95 -13.35 12.39
N ILE A 67 -0.32 -12.96 12.56
CA ILE A 67 -1.34 -13.74 13.28
C ILE A 67 -1.53 -15.12 12.62
N PHE A 68 -1.67 -15.16 11.29
CA PHE A 68 -1.79 -16.43 10.57
C PHE A 68 -0.53 -17.31 10.70
N LEU A 69 0.66 -16.71 10.60
CA LEU A 69 1.93 -17.40 10.77
C LEU A 69 2.17 -17.92 12.19
N GLN A 70 1.53 -17.32 13.19
CA GLN A 70 1.49 -17.83 14.57
C GLN A 70 0.54 -19.02 14.74
N GLY A 71 -0.14 -19.46 13.67
CA GLY A 71 -1.09 -20.57 13.68
C GLY A 71 -2.49 -20.19 14.14
N LYS A 72 -2.80 -18.90 14.27
CA LYS A 72 -4.15 -18.44 14.60
C LYS A 72 -5.06 -18.45 13.37
N ASN A 73 -6.35 -18.61 13.62
CA ASN A 73 -7.37 -18.64 12.58
C ASN A 73 -7.78 -17.22 12.18
N LEU A 74 -8.06 -17.02 10.90
CA LEU A 74 -8.56 -15.78 10.34
C LEU A 74 -9.95 -16.01 9.74
N GLU A 75 -10.85 -15.05 9.88
CA GLU A 75 -12.12 -15.08 9.16
C GLU A 75 -11.99 -14.28 7.87
N CYS A 76 -12.16 -14.93 6.72
CA CYS A 76 -12.07 -14.30 5.42
C CYS A 76 -13.43 -14.26 4.73
N GLN A 77 -13.78 -13.13 4.12
CA GLN A 77 -14.98 -13.02 3.29
C GLN A 77 -14.66 -13.35 1.83
N ILE A 78 -15.35 -14.35 1.26
CA ILE A 78 -15.35 -14.63 -0.18
C ILE A 78 -16.78 -14.52 -0.69
N GLY A 79 -17.05 -13.46 -1.44
CA GLY A 79 -18.38 -13.16 -1.94
C GLY A 79 -19.38 -12.96 -0.79
N ALA A 80 -20.38 -13.84 -0.70
CA ALA A 80 -21.40 -13.81 0.35
C ALA A 80 -21.13 -14.77 1.52
N LYS A 81 -19.96 -15.43 1.56
CA LYS A 81 -19.63 -16.43 2.59
C LYS A 81 -18.42 -16.01 3.40
N THR A 82 -18.51 -16.21 4.70
CA THR A 82 -17.35 -16.17 5.61
C THR A 82 -16.74 -17.57 5.66
N LEU A 83 -15.42 -17.66 5.50
CA LEU A 83 -14.65 -18.87 5.73
C LEU A 83 -13.66 -18.64 6.88
N GLU A 84 -13.38 -19.70 7.61
CA GLU A 84 -12.29 -19.72 8.56
C GLU A 84 -11.05 -20.22 7.83
N ALA A 85 -10.00 -19.40 7.78
CA ALA A 85 -8.73 -19.71 7.17
C ALA A 85 -7.69 -19.99 8.27
N ASN A 86 -7.16 -21.21 8.29
CA ASN A 86 -6.12 -21.62 9.23
C ASN A 86 -4.91 -22.22 8.51
N SER A 87 -3.84 -22.45 9.27
CA SER A 87 -2.58 -22.99 8.76
C SER A 87 -2.65 -24.45 8.30
N GLU A 88 -3.70 -25.20 8.63
CA GLU A 88 -3.92 -26.57 8.18
C GLU A 88 -4.48 -26.60 6.75
N ILE A 89 -5.45 -25.71 6.46
CA ILE A 89 -6.18 -25.70 5.19
C ILE A 89 -5.63 -24.73 4.13
N PHE A 90 -4.92 -23.67 4.56
CA PHE A 90 -4.32 -22.66 3.67
C PHE A 90 -2.82 -22.50 3.92
N ASN A 91 -2.10 -22.10 2.87
CA ASN A 91 -0.71 -21.63 2.91
C ASN A 91 -0.67 -20.12 2.68
N PHE A 92 0.12 -19.39 3.46
CA PHE A 92 0.35 -17.97 3.23
C PHE A 92 1.46 -17.75 2.20
N VAL A 93 1.18 -16.93 1.18
CA VAL A 93 2.14 -16.51 0.17
C VAL A 93 2.54 -15.06 0.43
N SER A 94 3.68 -14.88 1.08
CA SER A 94 4.16 -13.56 1.52
C SER A 94 4.38 -12.57 0.37
N GLY A 95 4.72 -13.04 -0.83
CA GLY A 95 4.96 -12.17 -1.99
C GLY A 95 3.70 -11.50 -2.53
N THR A 96 2.55 -12.13 -2.38
CA THR A 96 1.25 -11.64 -2.89
C THR A 96 0.29 -11.26 -1.77
N LEU A 97 0.65 -11.50 -0.50
CA LEU A 97 -0.21 -11.34 0.68
C LEU A 97 -1.55 -12.07 0.52
N THR A 98 -1.49 -13.32 0.06
CA THR A 98 -2.68 -14.15 -0.18
C THR A 98 -2.57 -15.48 0.55
N LEU A 99 -3.72 -16.03 0.91
CA LEU A 99 -3.89 -17.39 1.42
C LEU A 99 -4.27 -18.30 0.25
N VAL A 100 -3.54 -19.39 0.06
CA VAL A 100 -3.74 -20.35 -1.03
C VAL A 100 -4.08 -21.71 -0.44
N GLY A 101 -5.23 -22.27 -0.82
CA GLY A 101 -5.68 -23.55 -0.25
C GLY A 101 -4.77 -24.71 -0.64
N LYS A 102 -4.45 -25.57 0.33
CA LYS A 102 -3.54 -26.71 0.14
C LYS A 102 -4.17 -27.81 -0.72
N GLU A 103 -3.34 -28.68 -1.29
CA GLU A 103 -3.78 -29.74 -2.23
C GLU A 103 -4.75 -30.75 -1.61
N ASN A 104 -4.62 -31.01 -0.31
CA ASN A 104 -5.41 -32.01 0.40
C ASN A 104 -6.67 -31.42 1.07
N THR A 105 -7.12 -30.23 0.67
CA THR A 105 -8.23 -29.52 1.33
C THR A 105 -9.34 -29.21 0.32
N PRO A 106 -10.59 -29.03 0.78
CA PRO A 106 -11.70 -28.62 -0.09
C PRO A 106 -11.48 -27.27 -0.78
N TYR A 107 -10.46 -26.52 -0.36
CA TYR A 107 -10.11 -25.19 -0.85
C TYR A 107 -8.93 -25.21 -1.81
N PHE A 108 -8.51 -26.37 -2.33
CA PHE A 108 -7.37 -26.46 -3.25
C PHE A 108 -7.48 -25.47 -4.42
N ARG A 109 -6.40 -24.72 -4.68
CA ARG A 109 -6.31 -23.63 -5.67
C ARG A 109 -7.21 -22.42 -5.42
N MET A 110 -7.93 -22.38 -4.31
CA MET A 110 -8.62 -21.16 -3.87
C MET A 110 -7.58 -20.15 -3.42
N VAL A 111 -7.69 -18.93 -3.93
CA VAL A 111 -6.83 -17.80 -3.56
C VAL A 111 -7.67 -16.77 -2.85
N VAL A 112 -7.30 -16.46 -1.61
CA VAL A 112 -8.01 -15.53 -0.74
C VAL A 112 -7.05 -14.38 -0.42
N PRO A 113 -7.33 -13.14 -0.84
CA PRO A 113 -6.52 -12.00 -0.46
C PRO A 113 -6.59 -11.76 1.05
N LEU A 114 -5.45 -11.55 1.70
CA LEU A 114 -5.41 -11.32 3.15
C LEU A 114 -6.17 -10.05 3.57
N LYS A 115 -6.31 -9.08 2.65
CA LYS A 115 -7.11 -7.87 2.84
C LYS A 115 -8.60 -8.14 3.08
N ASP A 116 -9.10 -9.28 2.62
CA ASP A 116 -10.49 -9.70 2.76
C ASP A 116 -10.70 -10.53 4.04
N CYS A 117 -9.66 -10.60 4.88
CA CYS A 117 -9.67 -11.30 6.16
C CYS A 117 -9.65 -10.36 7.36
N VAL A 118 -10.19 -10.83 8.47
CA VAL A 118 -10.16 -10.21 9.79
C VAL A 118 -9.77 -11.25 10.82
N PHE A 119 -9.11 -10.81 11.89
CA PHE A 119 -8.88 -11.66 13.04
C PHE A 119 -10.07 -11.53 13.99
N ASN A 120 -10.84 -12.60 14.14
CA ASN A 120 -11.94 -12.65 15.10
C ASN A 120 -11.46 -13.48 16.31
N ASN A 121 -11.25 -12.82 17.45
CA ASN A 121 -11.00 -13.49 18.74
C ASN A 121 -12.34 -14.08 19.22
N VAL A 122 -12.78 -15.18 18.61
CA VAL A 122 -13.80 -16.04 19.21
C VAL A 122 -13.04 -17.17 19.88
N ASP A 123 -12.57 -16.89 21.09
CA ASP A 123 -12.16 -17.93 22.05
C ASP A 123 -13.39 -18.73 22.52
#